data_AF-A0A9D7SX66-F1
#
_entry.id   AF-A0A9D7SX66-F1
#
_cell.length_a   1.000
_cell.length_b   1.000
_cell.length_c   1.000
_cell.angle_alpha   90.00
_cell.angle_beta   90.00
_cell.angle_gamma   90.00
#
_symmetry.space_group_name_H-M   'P 1'
#
loop_
_entity.id
_entity.type
_entity.pdbx_description
1 polymer ?
#
loop_
_entity_poly.entity_id
_entity_poly.type
_entity_poly.pdbx_seq_one_letter_code
_entity_poly.pdbx_strand_id
1 'polypeptide(L)'
;MAIEPSTGEILAMISSPGYDPNELSISRMRGEVFAKLQSDTLNPLFDRSVMAQYPPGSIFKPILALAAMQEGVLDENKTVFCNGSYNLGGFRRGCHNHPAIHNVSQAIQYSCNTYFFTVYKDVIDDAGYTLPEIGMRKLNSYLTEFGFGKK
;
A
#
# COMPACT_ATOMS: atom_id res chain seq x y z
N MET A 1 14.17 2.17 0.78
CA MET A 1 14.35 2.61 2.18
C MET A 1 14.64 1.38 3.02
N ALA A 2 15.57 1.49 3.95
CA ALA A 2 15.80 0.52 5.01
C ALA A 2 15.74 1.27 6.35
N ILE A 3 15.06 0.71 7.33
CA ILE A 3 14.78 1.32 8.64
C ILE A 3 14.99 0.27 9.73
N GLU A 4 15.56 0.67 10.87
CA GLU A 4 15.57 -0.12 12.10
C GLU A 4 14.22 0.07 12.80
N PRO A 5 13.33 -0.95 12.85
CA PRO A 5 11.97 -0.76 13.36
C PRO A 5 11.91 -0.42 14.85
N SER A 6 12.87 -0.91 15.64
CA SER A 6 12.85 -0.71 17.10
C SER A 6 13.23 0.71 17.52
N THR A 7 14.06 1.40 16.74
CA THR A 7 14.54 2.76 17.03
C THR A 7 13.94 3.82 16.11
N GLY A 8 13.44 3.43 14.93
CA GLY A 8 13.02 4.33 13.87
C GLY A 8 14.18 4.91 13.05
N GLU A 9 15.42 4.45 13.26
CA GLU A 9 16.59 4.94 12.54
C GLU A 9 16.52 4.56 11.05
N ILE A 10 16.66 5.56 10.16
CA ILE A 10 16.76 5.32 8.72
C ILE A 10 18.18 4.92 8.38
N LEU A 11 18.39 3.64 8.09
CA LEU A 11 19.70 3.07 7.73
C LEU A 11 20.09 3.38 6.29
N ALA A 12 19.11 3.45 5.38
CA ALA A 12 19.35 3.82 3.99
C ALA A 12 18.11 4.41 3.32
N MET A 13 18.31 5.47 2.55
CA MET A 13 17.29 6.09 1.69
C MET A 13 17.92 6.41 0.34
N ILE A 14 17.36 5.83 -0.72
CA ILE A 14 17.88 5.95 -2.09
C ILE A 14 16.69 6.22 -3.01
N SER A 15 16.86 7.18 -3.91
CA SER A 15 15.91 7.56 -4.95
C SER A 15 16.55 7.36 -6.32
N SER A 16 15.78 6.85 -7.29
CA SER A 16 16.30 6.55 -8.63
C SER A 16 15.31 6.94 -9.74
N PRO A 17 15.80 7.46 -10.88
CA PRO A 17 17.20 7.88 -11.10
C PRO A 17 17.57 9.07 -10.21
N GLY A 18 18.83 9.12 -9.78
CA GLY A 18 19.40 10.24 -9.02
C GLY A 18 20.37 11.06 -9.88
N TYR A 19 21.08 11.97 -9.25
CA TYR A 19 22.15 12.78 -9.85
C TYR A 19 23.37 12.82 -8.91
N ASP A 20 24.54 13.20 -9.43
CA ASP A 20 25.73 13.44 -8.59
C ASP A 20 25.66 14.85 -7.97
N PRO A 21 25.56 14.98 -6.62
CA PRO A 21 25.51 16.28 -5.96
C PRO A 21 26.73 17.17 -6.23
N ASN A 22 27.89 16.58 -6.57
CA ASN A 22 29.10 17.34 -6.86
C ASN A 22 28.93 18.23 -8.10
N GLU A 23 28.11 17.83 -9.07
CA GLU A 23 27.85 18.61 -10.29
C GLU A 23 27.16 19.96 -9.99
N LEU A 24 26.36 20.02 -8.92
CA LEU A 24 25.71 21.25 -8.45
C LEU A 24 26.55 22.05 -7.45
N SER A 25 27.58 21.43 -6.87
CA SER A 25 28.34 21.99 -5.74
C SER A 25 29.66 22.67 -6.16
N ILE A 26 30.38 22.10 -7.13
CA ILE A 26 31.80 22.45 -7.40
C ILE A 26 32.00 23.09 -8.81
N SER A 27 30.98 23.14 -9.66
CA SER A 27 31.11 23.54 -11.07
C SER A 27 30.68 24.98 -11.37
N ARG A 28 31.45 25.68 -12.22
CA ARG A 28 31.03 26.96 -12.85
C ARG A 28 29.78 26.80 -13.74
N MET A 29 29.49 25.57 -14.20
CA MET A 29 28.34 25.23 -15.05
C MET A 29 27.09 24.80 -14.25
N ARG A 30 27.05 25.02 -12.93
CA ARG A 30 25.92 24.60 -12.06
C ARG A 30 24.54 25.00 -12.59
N GLY A 31 24.42 26.16 -13.23
CA GLY A 31 23.15 26.64 -13.80
C GLY A 31 22.69 25.81 -14.99
N GLU A 32 23.61 25.44 -15.88
CA GLU A 32 23.33 24.58 -17.05
C GLU A 32 23.01 23.15 -16.62
N VAL A 33 23.77 22.61 -15.66
CA VAL A 33 23.51 21.29 -15.07
C VAL A 33 22.14 21.26 -14.42
N PHE A 34 21.81 22.26 -13.59
CA PHE A 34 20.50 22.34 -12.95
C PHE A 34 19.37 22.44 -13.99
N ALA A 35 19.53 23.29 -15.01
CA ALA A 35 18.54 23.39 -16.09
C ALA A 35 18.34 22.08 -16.84
N LYS A 36 19.42 21.31 -17.06
CA LYS A 36 19.36 19.96 -17.65
C LYS A 36 18.64 18.97 -16.74
N LEU A 37 19.01 18.88 -15.46
CA LEU A 37 18.36 17.99 -14.48
C LEU A 37 16.87 18.34 -14.31
N GLN A 38 16.52 19.62 -14.38
CA GLN A 38 15.15 20.10 -14.24
C GLN A 38 14.28 19.83 -15.47
N SER A 39 14.88 19.81 -16.67
CA SER A 39 14.20 19.50 -17.93
C SER A 39 14.24 18.01 -18.31
N ASP A 40 14.98 17.19 -17.54
CA ASP A 40 15.05 15.76 -17.74
C ASP A 40 13.70 15.09 -17.45
N THR A 41 13.17 14.40 -18.45
CA THR A 41 11.92 13.64 -18.37
C THR A 41 11.92 12.55 -17.30
N LEU A 42 13.10 12.09 -16.88
CA LEU A 42 13.26 11.10 -15.82
C LEU A 42 13.23 11.71 -14.41
N ASN A 43 13.11 13.02 -14.26
CA ASN A 43 12.97 13.73 -12.98
C ASN A 43 13.99 13.27 -11.90
N PRO A 44 15.30 13.45 -12.13
CA PRO A 44 16.35 13.03 -11.20
C PRO A 44 16.39 13.84 -9.89
N LEU A 45 15.84 15.06 -9.89
CA LEU A 45 15.72 15.90 -8.70
C LEU A 45 14.57 15.50 -7.77
N PHE A 46 13.68 14.62 -8.23
CA PHE A 46 12.48 14.23 -7.49
C PHE A 46 12.75 13.04 -6.58
N ASP A 47 12.67 13.27 -5.26
CA ASP A 47 12.82 12.19 -4.29
C ASP A 47 11.55 11.35 -4.18
N ARG A 48 11.53 10.25 -4.92
CA ARG A 48 10.45 9.26 -4.93
C ARG A 48 10.26 8.53 -3.61
N SER A 49 11.24 8.55 -2.71
CA SER A 49 11.15 7.82 -1.44
C SER A 49 10.20 8.50 -0.44
N VAL A 50 10.00 9.81 -0.57
CA VAL A 50 9.15 10.61 0.34
C VAL A 50 8.14 11.51 -0.38
N MET A 51 8.41 11.92 -1.62
CA MET A 51 7.55 12.85 -2.36
C MET A 51 6.57 12.13 -3.29
N ALA A 52 6.87 10.91 -3.71
CA ALA A 52 6.00 10.19 -4.62
C ALA A 52 4.80 9.59 -3.88
N GLN A 53 3.64 9.70 -4.50
CA GLN A 53 2.42 9.05 -4.05
C GLN A 53 2.12 7.91 -5.01
N TYR A 54 2.24 6.68 -4.52
CA TYR A 54 1.89 5.47 -5.27
C TYR A 54 0.74 4.75 -4.56
N PRO A 55 -0.22 4.18 -5.30
CA PRO A 55 -1.15 3.23 -4.71
C PRO A 55 -0.35 2.09 -4.05
N PRO A 56 -0.57 1.79 -2.76
CA PRO A 56 0.22 0.78 -2.04
C PRO A 56 0.03 -0.62 -2.64
N GLY A 57 -1.12 -0.91 -3.26
CA GLY A 57 -1.38 -2.22 -3.82
C GLY A 57 -1.38 -3.31 -2.73
N SER A 58 -0.83 -4.49 -3.02
CA SER A 58 -0.93 -5.66 -2.15
C SER A 58 -0.23 -5.51 -0.79
N ILE A 59 0.73 -4.58 -0.62
CA ILE A 59 1.34 -4.33 0.70
C ILE A 59 0.35 -3.73 1.70
N PHE A 60 -0.83 -3.26 1.25
CA PHE A 60 -1.92 -2.81 2.11
C PHE A 60 -2.68 -3.95 2.80
N LYS A 61 -2.66 -5.16 2.23
CA LYS A 61 -3.48 -6.30 2.66
C LYS A 61 -3.29 -6.69 4.13
N PRO A 62 -2.07 -6.72 4.70
CA PRO A 62 -1.88 -7.03 6.12
C PRO A 62 -2.56 -6.00 7.06
N ILE A 63 -2.55 -4.71 6.71
CA ILE A 63 -3.19 -3.65 7.50
C ILE A 63 -4.71 -3.85 7.50
N LEU A 64 -5.29 -4.13 6.33
CA LEU A 64 -6.71 -4.44 6.22
C LEU A 64 -7.10 -5.68 7.03
N ALA A 65 -6.30 -6.76 6.96
CA ALA A 65 -6.54 -7.95 7.77
C ALA A 65 -6.52 -7.63 9.27
N LEU A 66 -5.50 -6.90 9.73
CA LEU A 66 -5.35 -6.55 11.13
C LEU A 66 -6.52 -5.70 11.64
N ALA A 67 -6.94 -4.68 10.89
CA ALA A 67 -8.10 -3.87 11.23
C ALA A 67 -9.39 -4.71 11.27
N ALA A 68 -9.59 -5.60 10.29
CA ALA A 68 -10.77 -6.47 10.25
C ALA A 68 -10.81 -7.47 11.42
N MET A 69 -9.65 -7.97 11.85
CA MET A 69 -9.54 -8.86 13.02
C MET A 69 -9.80 -8.09 14.32
N GLN A 70 -9.31 -6.85 14.43
CA GLN A 70 -9.54 -5.99 15.59
C GLN A 70 -11.02 -5.63 15.77
N GLU A 71 -11.75 -5.46 14.68
CA GLU A 71 -13.21 -5.27 14.68
C GLU A 71 -14.01 -6.58 14.86
N GLY A 72 -13.35 -7.74 14.90
CA GLY A 72 -14.00 -9.05 15.02
C GLY A 72 -14.72 -9.53 13.74
N VAL A 73 -14.55 -8.82 12.63
CA VAL A 73 -15.16 -9.14 11.32
C VAL A 73 -14.39 -10.27 10.60
N LEU A 74 -13.11 -10.44 10.95
CA LEU A 74 -12.22 -11.44 10.39
C LEU A 74 -11.70 -12.38 11.48
N ASP A 75 -11.97 -13.67 11.33
CA ASP A 75 -11.32 -14.75 12.07
C ASP A 75 -10.04 -15.21 11.34
N GLU A 76 -9.04 -15.64 12.11
CA GLU A 76 -7.75 -16.10 11.58
C GLU A 76 -7.89 -17.30 10.62
N ASN A 77 -8.87 -18.17 10.85
CA ASN A 77 -9.15 -19.38 10.07
C ASN A 77 -10.25 -19.18 9.01
N LYS A 78 -10.65 -17.94 8.75
CA LYS A 78 -11.64 -17.65 7.71
C LYS A 78 -11.15 -18.17 6.36
N THR A 79 -12.01 -18.90 5.66
CA THR A 79 -11.76 -19.38 4.31
C THR A 79 -12.53 -18.54 3.30
N VAL A 80 -11.92 -18.22 2.16
CA VAL A 80 -12.61 -17.58 1.03
C VAL A 80 -12.35 -18.37 -0.24
N PHE A 81 -13.43 -18.78 -0.90
CA PHE A 81 -13.34 -19.44 -2.19
C PHE A 81 -12.88 -18.45 -3.27
N CYS A 82 -11.80 -18.77 -3.97
CA CYS A 82 -11.27 -17.99 -5.08
C CYS A 82 -11.20 -18.85 -6.34
N ASN A 83 -11.91 -18.44 -7.40
CA ASN A 83 -11.86 -19.09 -8.71
C ASN A 83 -11.02 -18.30 -9.74
N GLY A 84 -10.05 -17.51 -9.25
CA GLY A 84 -9.21 -16.65 -10.09
C GLY A 84 -9.78 -15.25 -10.32
N SER A 85 -10.93 -14.88 -9.73
CA SER A 85 -11.41 -13.49 -9.71
C SER A 85 -12.39 -13.20 -8.57
N TYR A 86 -12.49 -11.93 -8.20
CA TYR A 86 -13.59 -11.37 -7.40
C TYR A 86 -14.62 -10.78 -8.34
N ASN A 87 -15.90 -11.10 -8.13
CA ASN A 87 -17.01 -10.63 -8.96
C ASN A 87 -18.15 -10.10 -8.07
N LEU A 88 -18.56 -8.85 -8.25
CA LEU A 88 -19.69 -8.25 -7.54
C LEU A 88 -20.36 -7.17 -8.41
N GLY A 89 -21.64 -7.28 -8.73
CA GLY A 89 -22.40 -6.20 -9.38
C GLY A 89 -21.79 -5.66 -10.68
N GLY A 90 -21.21 -6.53 -11.52
CA GLY A 90 -20.51 -6.15 -12.76
C GLY A 90 -19.05 -5.72 -12.55
N PHE A 91 -18.59 -5.55 -11.31
CA PHE A 91 -17.18 -5.34 -10.99
C PHE A 91 -16.44 -6.69 -10.98
N ARG A 92 -15.42 -6.83 -11.83
CA ARG A 92 -14.52 -7.98 -11.86
C ARG A 92 -13.07 -7.56 -11.60
N ARG A 93 -12.37 -8.31 -10.75
CA ARG A 93 -10.92 -8.19 -10.53
C ARG A 93 -10.27 -9.56 -10.51
N GLY A 94 -9.24 -9.75 -11.33
CA GLY A 94 -8.49 -11.01 -11.39
C GLY A 94 -7.71 -11.29 -10.11
N CYS A 95 -7.43 -12.57 -9.87
CA CYS A 95 -6.54 -13.05 -8.82
C CYS A 95 -5.39 -13.85 -9.46
N HIS A 96 -4.26 -13.93 -8.77
CA HIS A 96 -3.16 -14.80 -9.16
C HIS A 96 -3.52 -16.26 -8.92
N ASN A 97 -2.83 -17.18 -9.59
CA ASN A 97 -2.99 -18.61 -9.35
C ASN A 97 -2.40 -18.99 -7.99
N HIS A 98 -3.17 -19.69 -7.17
CA HIS A 98 -2.74 -20.20 -5.86
C HIS A 98 -3.61 -21.40 -5.43
N PRO A 99 -3.14 -22.23 -4.47
CA PRO A 99 -3.97 -23.27 -3.85
C PRO A 99 -5.20 -22.69 -3.14
N ALA A 100 -6.11 -23.56 -2.71
CA ALA A 100 -7.23 -23.12 -1.87
C ALA A 100 -6.71 -22.41 -0.61
N ILE A 101 -7.38 -21.31 -0.24
CA ILE A 101 -7.01 -20.48 0.91
C ILE A 101 -7.88 -20.87 2.11
N HIS A 102 -7.22 -21.31 3.18
CA HIS A 102 -7.86 -21.82 4.39
C HIS A 102 -7.72 -20.89 5.60
N ASN A 103 -6.93 -19.82 5.51
CA ASN A 103 -6.74 -18.86 6.59
C ASN A 103 -6.16 -17.54 6.07
N VAL A 104 -6.15 -16.53 6.93
CA VAL A 104 -5.62 -15.18 6.64
C VAL A 104 -4.13 -15.23 6.27
N SER A 105 -3.35 -16.09 6.94
CA SER A 105 -1.91 -16.22 6.68
C SER A 105 -1.62 -16.68 5.25
N GLN A 106 -2.33 -17.70 4.77
CA GLN A 106 -2.27 -18.15 3.37
C GLN A 106 -2.77 -17.07 2.41
N ALA A 107 -3.82 -16.32 2.77
CA ALA A 107 -4.31 -15.22 1.94
C ALA A 107 -3.23 -14.14 1.73
N ILE A 108 -2.50 -13.78 2.78
CA ILE A 108 -1.35 -12.86 2.72
C ILE A 108 -0.22 -13.47 1.88
N GLN A 109 0.16 -14.71 2.17
CA GLN A 109 1.23 -15.44 1.46
C GLN A 109 1.02 -15.46 -0.05
N TYR A 110 -0.18 -15.81 -0.50
CA TYR A 110 -0.53 -15.90 -1.91
C TYR A 110 -1.10 -14.61 -2.49
N SER A 111 -1.20 -13.55 -1.68
CA SER A 111 -1.74 -12.25 -2.07
C SER A 111 -3.12 -12.36 -2.74
N CYS A 112 -4.01 -13.20 -2.19
CA CYS A 112 -5.30 -13.51 -2.81
C CYS A 112 -6.24 -12.30 -2.89
N ASN A 113 -6.48 -11.76 -4.09
CA ASN A 113 -7.34 -10.59 -4.27
C ASN A 113 -8.79 -10.86 -3.85
N THR A 114 -9.36 -12.02 -4.20
CA THR A 114 -10.74 -12.37 -3.83
C THR A 114 -10.92 -12.37 -2.32
N TYR A 115 -9.96 -12.93 -1.58
CA TYR A 115 -10.00 -12.93 -0.12
C TYR A 115 -10.07 -11.51 0.45
N PHE A 116 -9.16 -10.62 0.02
CA PHE A 116 -9.09 -9.27 0.57
C PHE A 116 -10.22 -8.35 0.08
N PHE A 117 -10.80 -8.58 -1.10
CA PHE A 117 -12.03 -7.89 -1.50
C PHE A 117 -13.23 -8.33 -0.67
N THR A 118 -13.34 -9.63 -0.35
CA THR A 118 -14.36 -10.14 0.57
C THR A 118 -14.19 -9.54 1.96
N VAL A 119 -12.99 -9.58 2.54
CA VAL A 119 -12.71 -8.97 3.85
C VAL A 119 -12.99 -7.47 3.85
N TYR A 120 -12.58 -6.75 2.81
CA TYR A 120 -12.90 -5.32 2.69
C TYR A 120 -14.41 -5.09 2.73
N LYS A 121 -15.18 -5.83 1.92
CA LYS A 121 -16.64 -5.73 1.90
C LYS A 121 -17.23 -6.01 3.28
N ASP A 122 -16.77 -7.05 3.96
CA ASP A 122 -17.26 -7.42 5.28
C ASP A 122 -17.00 -6.30 6.30
N VAL A 123 -15.85 -5.62 6.24
CA VAL A 123 -15.55 -4.46 7.10
C VAL A 123 -16.45 -3.28 6.78
N ILE A 124 -16.69 -2.99 5.50
CA ILE A 124 -17.54 -1.86 5.10
C ILE A 124 -19.00 -2.10 5.48
N ASP A 125 -19.48 -3.33 5.32
CA ASP A 125 -20.87 -3.71 5.57
C ASP A 125 -21.13 -4.19 7.00
N ASP A 126 -20.14 -4.08 7.91
CA ASP A 126 -20.22 -4.52 9.31
C ASP A 126 -21.42 -3.92 10.05
N ALA A 127 -21.69 -2.63 9.82
CA ALA A 127 -22.85 -1.92 10.37
C ALA A 127 -24.15 -2.13 9.56
N GLY A 128 -24.14 -3.07 8.61
CA GLY A 128 -25.19 -3.31 7.64
C GLY A 128 -24.93 -2.64 6.28
N TYR A 129 -25.35 -3.30 5.20
CA TYR A 129 -25.10 -2.87 3.81
C TYR A 129 -25.72 -1.50 3.44
N THR A 130 -26.63 -0.97 4.26
CA THR A 130 -27.24 0.36 4.07
C THR A 130 -26.47 1.48 4.76
N LEU A 131 -25.46 1.16 5.58
CA LEU A 131 -24.67 2.11 6.37
C LEU A 131 -23.14 1.96 6.12
N PRO A 132 -22.68 1.87 4.85
CA PRO A 132 -21.27 1.63 4.54
C PRO A 132 -20.34 2.74 5.06
N GLU A 133 -20.85 3.95 5.30
CA GLU A 133 -20.08 5.07 5.85
C GLU A 133 -19.54 4.80 7.25
N ILE A 134 -20.20 3.95 8.03
CA ILE A 134 -19.73 3.56 9.36
C ILE A 134 -18.49 2.68 9.25
N GLY A 135 -18.54 1.63 8.42
CA GLY A 135 -17.39 0.75 8.16
C GLY A 135 -16.22 1.50 7.52
N MET A 136 -16.51 2.43 6.58
CA MET A 136 -15.49 3.29 5.98
C MET A 136 -14.80 4.19 7.02
N ARG A 137 -15.55 4.76 7.96
CA ARG A 137 -14.99 5.62 9.01
C ARG A 137 -14.11 4.83 9.97
N LYS A 138 -14.54 3.62 10.36
CA LYS A 138 -13.75 2.69 11.18
C LYS A 138 -12.45 2.32 10.49
N LEU A 139 -12.50 1.88 9.23
CA LEU A 139 -11.28 1.56 8.49
C LEU A 139 -10.34 2.77 8.43
N ASN A 140 -10.88 3.96 8.14
CA ASN A 140 -10.08 5.18 8.08
C ASN A 140 -9.43 5.58 9.42
N SER A 141 -10.06 5.30 10.57
CA SER A 141 -9.43 5.56 11.87
C SER A 141 -8.20 4.67 12.07
N TYR A 142 -8.29 3.37 11.76
CA TYR A 142 -7.13 2.48 11.80
C TYR A 142 -6.00 2.95 10.87
N LEU A 143 -6.32 3.35 9.63
CA LEU A 143 -5.30 3.87 8.70
C LEU A 143 -4.59 5.10 9.28
N THR A 144 -5.34 5.97 9.93
CA THR A 144 -4.82 7.17 10.59
C THR A 144 -3.94 6.85 11.80
N GLU A 145 -4.20 5.75 12.50
CA GLU A 145 -3.39 5.22 13.60
C GLU A 145 -2.10 4.55 13.10
N PHE A 146 -2.15 3.84 11.98
CA PHE A 146 -0.97 3.31 11.28
C PHE A 146 -0.11 4.38 10.60
N GLY A 147 -0.47 5.67 10.73
CA GLY A 147 0.29 6.80 10.20
C GLY A 147 -0.02 7.17 8.75
N PHE A 148 -0.99 6.53 8.09
CA PHE A 148 -1.42 6.95 6.76
C PHE A 148 -2.14 8.30 6.82
N GLY A 149 -1.88 9.15 5.82
CA GLY A 149 -2.50 10.47 5.70
C GLY A 149 -1.96 11.53 6.67
N LYS A 150 -0.93 11.20 7.45
CA LYS A 150 -0.20 12.12 8.33
C LYS A 150 1.26 12.26 7.88
N LYS A 151 1.89 13.38 8.25
CA LYS A 151 3.33 13.61 8.12
C LYS A 151 3.98 13.54 9.50
#